data_AF-A0A964VHA0-F1
#
_entry.id   AF-A0A964VHA0-F1
#
_cell.length_a   1.000
_cell.length_b   1.000
_cell.length_c   1.000
_cell.angle_alpha   90.00
_cell.angle_beta   90.00
_cell.angle_gamma   90.00
#
_symmetry.space_group_name_H-M   'P 1'
#
loop_
_entity.id
_entity.type
_entity.pdbx_description
1 polymer ?
#
loop_
_entity_poly.entity_id
_entity_poly.type
_entity_poly.pdbx_seq_one_letter_code
_entity_poly.pdbx_strand_id
1 'polypeptide(L)'
;MPSRGWPGYAAGAFFRFSRAGDLLSDQGGPQHQDKSIPGVPLEEVPAGVDKSFRLPPPVFGTGLIEAIPVETILAGEDPEDRDGDGISGRANWVTAPDFVPESHVGGGPGLHLGRFSRKAQVSSLVQQVSAAYQQDIGITSDFLPEENPHPQAGSVALGDQVPDPEIPAATVLQTVMYVRLLSPSDQGERTGSVAQGEVVFAQLQCASCHVPAMKTGLHWIPQLSQQEARLYSDLLLHDMGPGLADDRPDGDATGSEWRTAPLWGTRLVAESLGGKAFFLHDGRATTLDQAIRAHGGEAQASRDAYVGLGSAEQQALLAFLGSL
;
A
#
# COMPACT_ATOMS: atom_id res chain seq x y z
N MET A 1 26.90 5.43 -5.50
CA MET A 1 27.25 4.21 -4.74
C MET A 1 26.36 3.08 -5.24
N PRO A 2 26.88 1.88 -5.55
CA PRO A 2 26.00 0.76 -5.92
C PRO A 2 25.13 0.42 -4.71
N SER A 3 23.83 0.26 -4.93
CA SER A 3 22.87 -0.09 -3.89
C SER A 3 23.31 -1.38 -3.20
N ARG A 4 23.61 -1.31 -1.90
CA ARG A 4 23.56 -2.52 -1.06
C ARG A 4 22.09 -2.78 -0.76
N GLY A 5 21.33 -3.19 -1.78
CA GLY A 5 20.01 -3.75 -1.53
C GLY A 5 20.14 -4.94 -0.58
N TRP A 6 19.14 -5.16 0.25
CA TRP A 6 19.07 -6.34 1.12
C TRP A 6 19.18 -7.60 0.24
N PRO A 7 20.19 -8.48 0.45
CA PRO A 7 20.37 -9.65 -0.39
C PRO A 7 19.09 -10.49 -0.46
N GLY A 8 18.53 -10.65 -1.66
CA GLY A 8 17.27 -11.38 -1.88
C GLY A 8 16.01 -10.52 -2.06
N TYR A 9 16.08 -9.20 -1.85
CA TYR A 9 14.95 -8.28 -1.96
C TYR A 9 15.04 -7.37 -3.20
N ALA A 10 13.90 -6.82 -3.64
CA ALA A 10 13.83 -5.90 -4.76
C ALA A 10 14.57 -4.58 -4.47
N ALA A 11 15.08 -3.93 -5.51
CA ALA A 11 15.58 -2.56 -5.38
C ALA A 11 14.43 -1.62 -4.97
N GLY A 12 14.63 -0.82 -3.93
CA GLY A 12 13.58 0.07 -3.37
C GLY A 12 12.70 -0.57 -2.31
N ALA A 13 12.95 -1.83 -1.92
CA ALA A 13 12.40 -2.36 -0.67
C ALA A 13 12.91 -1.53 0.52
N PHE A 14 12.01 -1.20 1.42
CA PHE A 14 12.32 -0.49 2.66
C PHE A 14 11.84 -1.29 3.85
N PHE A 15 12.29 -0.86 5.02
CA PHE A 15 12.04 -1.52 6.26
C PHE A 15 11.34 -0.55 7.20
N ARG A 16 10.24 -0.99 7.82
CA ARG A 16 9.57 -0.24 8.87
C ARG A 16 9.68 -0.93 10.21
N PHE A 17 9.87 -0.16 11.28
CA PHE A 17 9.87 -0.66 12.65
C PHE A 17 8.98 0.14 13.62
N SER A 18 8.52 -0.51 14.69
CA SER A 18 7.71 0.08 15.75
C SER A 18 7.88 -0.71 17.05
N ARG A 19 7.46 -0.17 18.19
CA ARG A 19 7.47 -0.89 19.47
C ARG A 19 6.08 -0.87 20.07
N ALA A 20 5.40 -2.01 20.07
CA ALA A 20 4.03 -2.11 20.59
C ALA A 20 3.09 -1.05 19.95
N GLY A 21 3.22 -0.83 18.65
CA GLY A 21 2.45 0.16 17.88
C GLY A 21 3.02 1.59 17.88
N ASP A 22 3.99 1.92 18.74
CA ASP A 22 4.66 3.22 18.73
C ASP A 22 5.60 3.35 17.52
N LEU A 23 5.48 4.45 16.77
CA LEU A 23 6.28 4.75 15.57
C LEU A 23 7.71 5.21 15.89
N LEU A 24 8.05 5.40 17.16
CA LEU A 24 9.40 5.72 17.63
C LEU A 24 9.98 6.97 16.93
N SER A 25 9.17 8.03 16.80
CA SER A 25 9.55 9.29 16.15
C SER A 25 10.78 9.95 16.77
N ASP A 26 11.07 9.69 18.04
CA ASP A 26 12.26 10.15 18.77
C ASP A 26 13.51 9.29 18.53
N GLN A 27 13.37 8.13 17.85
CA GLN A 27 14.43 7.16 17.57
C GLN A 27 14.63 6.90 16.07
N GLY A 28 14.48 7.91 15.22
CA GLY A 28 14.62 7.76 13.75
C GLY A 28 13.30 7.77 12.99
N GLY A 29 12.18 7.57 13.70
CA GLY A 29 10.89 7.39 13.07
C GLY A 29 10.67 5.97 12.55
N PRO A 30 9.50 5.70 11.96
CA PRO A 30 9.05 4.33 11.73
C PRO A 30 9.66 3.65 10.52
N GLN A 31 10.68 4.25 9.88
CA GLN A 31 11.30 3.76 8.66
C GLN A 31 12.83 3.82 8.78
N HIS A 32 13.47 2.69 8.52
CA HIS A 32 14.93 2.59 8.59
C HIS A 32 15.59 3.22 7.37
N GLN A 33 16.49 4.15 7.62
CA GLN A 33 17.39 4.80 6.69
C GLN A 33 18.69 4.00 6.57
N ASP A 34 18.70 3.06 5.65
CA ASP A 34 19.83 2.14 5.43
C ASP A 34 21.04 2.75 4.72
N LYS A 35 21.04 4.08 4.53
CA LYS A 35 22.07 4.86 3.84
C LYS A 35 22.40 6.12 4.63
N SER A 36 23.67 6.50 4.60
CA SER A 36 24.15 7.76 5.18
C SER A 36 25.16 8.43 4.25
N ILE A 37 25.34 9.74 4.43
CA ILE A 37 26.41 10.49 3.77
C ILE A 37 27.79 10.12 4.36
N PRO A 38 28.90 10.36 3.63
CA PRO A 38 30.23 10.09 4.15
C PRO A 38 30.51 10.77 5.50
N GLY A 39 30.96 9.99 6.49
CA GLY A 39 31.29 10.49 7.82
C GLY A 39 30.16 10.42 8.85
N VAL A 40 28.94 10.10 8.43
CA VAL A 40 27.79 9.88 9.32
C VAL A 40 27.60 8.37 9.52
N PRO A 41 27.46 7.88 10.77
CA PRO A 41 27.17 6.46 11.02
C PRO A 41 25.88 6.04 10.31
N LEU A 42 25.73 4.76 10.00
CA LEU A 42 24.45 4.26 9.49
C LEU A 42 23.44 4.19 10.63
N GLU A 43 22.15 4.37 10.32
CA GLU A 43 21.10 4.14 11.29
C GLU A 43 21.07 2.67 11.69
N GLU A 44 21.00 2.42 12.99
CA GLU A 44 20.76 1.10 13.55
C GLU A 44 19.32 0.99 14.02
N VAL A 45 18.63 -0.06 13.58
CA VAL A 45 17.28 -0.37 14.05
C VAL A 45 17.33 -0.66 15.55
N PRO A 46 16.51 0.02 16.39
CA PRO A 46 16.51 -0.20 17.83
C PRO A 46 16.25 -1.67 18.21
N ALA A 47 16.79 -2.10 19.36
CA ALA A 47 16.54 -3.44 19.87
C ALA A 47 15.07 -3.60 20.34
N GLY A 48 14.54 -4.81 20.22
CA GLY A 48 13.20 -5.18 20.70
C GLY A 48 12.06 -4.45 20.00
N VAL A 49 12.22 -4.16 18.70
CA VAL A 49 11.16 -3.57 17.86
C VAL A 49 10.60 -4.63 16.92
N ASP A 50 9.32 -4.46 16.59
CA ASP A 50 8.61 -5.19 15.55
C ASP A 50 9.07 -4.68 14.18
N LYS A 51 9.10 -5.56 13.17
CA LYS A 51 9.84 -5.32 11.92
C LYS A 51 9.04 -5.76 10.71
N SER A 52 8.90 -4.88 9.71
CA SER A 52 8.14 -5.15 8.50
C SER A 52 8.94 -4.74 7.26
N PHE A 53 9.31 -5.72 6.44
CA PHE A 53 9.86 -5.45 5.10
C PHE A 53 8.73 -5.09 4.14
N ARG A 54 8.90 -4.00 3.38
CA ARG A 54 7.85 -3.47 2.51
C ARG A 54 8.39 -3.11 1.14
N LEU A 55 7.63 -3.46 0.11
CA LEU A 55 7.68 -2.82 -1.19
C LEU A 55 6.75 -1.60 -1.20
N PRO A 56 7.15 -0.47 -1.80
CA PRO A 56 6.25 0.66 -1.98
C PRO A 56 5.08 0.26 -2.88
N PRO A 57 3.83 0.67 -2.56
CA PRO A 57 2.71 0.50 -3.47
C PRO A 57 2.86 1.43 -4.68
N PRO A 58 2.27 1.08 -5.84
CA PRO A 58 2.19 2.02 -6.96
C PRO A 58 1.39 3.27 -6.60
N VAL A 59 1.77 4.41 -7.17
CA VAL A 59 1.12 5.71 -6.94
C VAL A 59 0.05 6.07 -7.98
N PHE A 60 -0.04 5.31 -9.07
CA PHE A 60 -1.09 5.48 -10.07
C PHE A 60 -2.45 5.03 -9.53
N GLY A 61 -3.54 5.61 -10.06
CA GLY A 61 -4.92 5.31 -9.66
C GLY A 61 -5.31 5.83 -8.28
N THR A 62 -4.39 6.46 -7.54
CA THR A 62 -4.66 6.90 -6.17
C THR A 62 -5.70 8.01 -6.07
N GLY A 63 -5.83 8.87 -7.09
CA GLY A 63 -6.94 9.84 -7.14
C GLY A 63 -8.31 9.20 -7.37
N LEU A 64 -8.39 8.07 -8.08
CA LEU A 64 -9.63 7.30 -8.18
C LEU A 64 -9.98 6.69 -6.81
N ILE A 65 -9.00 6.13 -6.10
CA ILE A 65 -9.18 5.60 -4.73
C ILE A 65 -9.65 6.72 -3.78
N GLU A 66 -9.01 7.89 -3.81
CA GLU A 66 -9.42 9.05 -3.00
C GLU A 66 -10.87 9.46 -3.28
N ALA A 67 -11.30 9.39 -4.55
CA ALA A 67 -12.63 9.79 -4.99
C ALA A 67 -13.73 8.74 -4.75
N ILE A 68 -13.41 7.54 -4.25
CA ILE A 68 -14.43 6.55 -3.84
C ILE A 68 -15.10 7.02 -2.54
N PRO A 69 -16.44 7.17 -2.52
CA PRO A 69 -17.17 7.58 -1.33
C PRO A 69 -16.99 6.58 -0.19
N VAL A 70 -16.98 7.06 1.06
CA VAL A 70 -16.83 6.21 2.26
C VAL A 70 -17.88 5.09 2.23
N GLU A 71 -19.13 5.44 1.99
CA GLU A 71 -20.26 4.51 1.93
C GLU A 71 -20.12 3.42 0.86
N THR A 72 -19.35 3.68 -0.21
CA THR A 72 -19.11 2.67 -1.26
C THR A 72 -18.13 1.61 -0.80
N ILE A 73 -17.13 1.98 0.02
CA ILE A 73 -16.19 1.03 0.63
C ILE A 73 -16.89 0.28 1.77
N LEU A 74 -17.61 0.99 2.64
CA LEU A 74 -18.30 0.38 3.78
C LEU A 74 -19.42 -0.59 3.37
N ALA A 75 -19.94 -0.48 2.14
CA ALA A 75 -20.93 -1.43 1.63
C ALA A 75 -20.40 -2.87 1.49
N GLY A 76 -19.08 -3.05 1.48
CA GLY A 76 -18.44 -4.37 1.45
C GLY A 76 -17.97 -4.88 2.82
N GLU A 77 -18.19 -4.13 3.91
CA GLU A 77 -17.79 -4.60 5.24
C GLU A 77 -18.61 -5.81 5.69
N ASP A 78 -17.92 -6.85 6.15
CA ASP A 78 -18.52 -7.96 6.86
C ASP A 78 -17.66 -8.46 8.04
N PRO A 79 -17.36 -7.61 9.03
CA PRO A 79 -16.46 -7.96 10.15
C PRO A 79 -16.96 -9.12 11.03
N GLU A 80 -18.21 -9.54 10.87
CA GLU A 80 -18.83 -10.61 11.65
C GLU A 80 -19.01 -11.91 10.83
N ASP A 81 -18.53 -11.97 9.57
CA ASP A 81 -18.69 -13.12 8.67
C ASP A 81 -20.16 -13.60 8.63
N ARG A 82 -21.07 -12.68 8.31
CA ARG A 82 -22.53 -12.92 8.44
C ARG A 82 -23.04 -13.89 7.39
N ASP A 83 -22.38 -13.99 6.24
CA ASP A 83 -22.73 -14.96 5.21
C ASP A 83 -22.00 -16.30 5.37
N GLY A 84 -20.98 -16.38 6.24
CA GLY A 84 -20.29 -17.61 6.61
C GLY A 84 -19.35 -18.11 5.52
N ASP A 85 -18.87 -17.23 4.63
CA ASP A 85 -17.88 -17.56 3.60
C ASP A 85 -16.43 -17.59 4.14
N GLY A 86 -16.23 -17.13 5.39
CA GLY A 86 -14.94 -17.11 6.07
C GLY A 86 -14.12 -15.85 5.80
N ILE A 87 -14.69 -14.83 5.17
CA ILE A 87 -14.10 -13.53 4.89
C ILE A 87 -14.72 -12.50 5.83
N SER A 88 -13.88 -11.68 6.47
CA SER A 88 -14.30 -10.76 7.53
C SER A 88 -13.81 -9.34 7.30
N GLY A 89 -13.92 -8.88 6.05
CA GLY A 89 -13.42 -7.59 5.61
C GLY A 89 -13.93 -6.43 6.47
N ARG A 90 -13.01 -5.57 6.93
CA ARG A 90 -13.35 -4.40 7.76
C ARG A 90 -12.60 -3.14 7.36
N ALA A 91 -13.22 -2.00 7.59
CA ALA A 91 -12.56 -0.71 7.43
C ALA A 91 -11.47 -0.51 8.48
N ASN A 92 -10.43 0.25 8.11
CA ASN A 92 -9.51 0.85 9.06
C ASN A 92 -9.89 2.31 9.28
N TRP A 93 -10.17 2.70 10.52
CA TRP A 93 -10.50 4.08 10.89
C TRP A 93 -9.27 4.72 11.52
N VAL A 94 -8.83 5.85 10.98
CA VAL A 94 -7.59 6.52 11.40
C VAL A 94 -7.82 8.00 11.61
N THR A 95 -7.01 8.60 12.48
CA THR A 95 -6.99 10.06 12.65
C THR A 95 -5.99 10.66 11.67
N ALA A 96 -6.42 11.69 10.94
CA ALA A 96 -5.52 12.46 10.08
C ALA A 96 -4.59 13.33 10.94
N PRO A 97 -3.33 13.56 10.53
CA PRO A 97 -2.48 14.55 11.19
C PRO A 97 -3.09 15.95 11.14
N ASP A 98 -2.85 16.75 12.18
CA ASP A 98 -3.42 18.10 12.34
C ASP A 98 -3.11 19.04 11.15
N PHE A 99 -2.00 18.82 10.44
CA PHE A 99 -1.62 19.62 9.27
C PHE A 99 -2.47 19.33 8.03
N VAL A 100 -3.30 18.29 8.01
CA VAL A 100 -4.20 17.96 6.89
C VAL A 100 -5.55 18.62 7.14
N PRO A 101 -5.91 19.69 6.41
CA PRO A 101 -7.15 20.41 6.68
C PRO A 101 -8.38 19.63 6.18
N GLU A 102 -9.54 19.89 6.79
CA GLU A 102 -10.84 19.26 6.46
C GLU A 102 -11.28 19.49 5.01
N SER A 103 -10.71 20.48 4.33
CA SER A 103 -10.92 20.73 2.90
C SER A 103 -10.33 19.63 1.99
N HIS A 104 -9.49 18.74 2.52
CA HIS A 104 -8.96 17.58 1.81
C HIS A 104 -9.67 16.30 2.25
N VAL A 105 -9.87 15.38 1.31
CA VAL A 105 -10.43 14.06 1.61
C VAL A 105 -9.59 13.37 2.69
N GLY A 106 -10.28 12.87 3.73
CA GLY A 106 -9.67 12.20 4.86
C GLY A 106 -8.83 13.12 5.75
N GLY A 107 -9.07 14.45 5.73
CA GLY A 107 -8.44 15.46 6.56
C GLY A 107 -9.38 16.05 7.62
N GLY A 108 -8.82 16.83 8.54
CA GLY A 108 -9.58 17.43 9.65
C GLY A 108 -9.68 16.52 10.88
N PRO A 109 -10.30 17.01 11.97
CA PRO A 109 -10.38 16.29 13.23
C PRO A 109 -11.28 15.05 13.14
N GLY A 110 -11.04 14.08 14.04
CA GLY A 110 -11.85 12.87 14.16
C GLY A 110 -11.35 11.70 13.33
N LEU A 111 -12.15 10.63 13.29
CA LEU A 111 -11.83 9.41 12.57
C LEU A 111 -12.24 9.53 11.10
N HIS A 112 -11.32 9.13 10.22
CA HIS A 112 -11.48 9.07 8.78
C HIS A 112 -11.21 7.65 8.29
N LEU A 113 -11.89 7.25 7.22
CA LEU A 113 -11.60 5.97 6.58
C LEU A 113 -10.19 5.99 5.98
N GLY A 114 -9.39 5.02 6.38
CA GLY A 114 -8.10 4.70 5.82
C GLY A 114 -8.18 4.20 4.38
N ARG A 115 -7.31 4.69 3.50
CA ARG A 115 -7.38 4.40 2.04
C ARG A 115 -6.05 3.99 1.44
N PHE A 116 -4.98 4.59 1.91
CA PHE A 116 -3.65 4.46 1.31
C PHE A 116 -2.75 3.58 2.16
N SER A 117 -1.57 3.27 1.63
CA SER A 117 -0.58 2.34 2.21
C SER A 117 -1.08 0.89 2.34
N ARG A 118 -0.31 0.02 3.03
CA ARG A 118 -0.48 -1.45 3.03
C ARG A 118 -1.56 -1.95 3.99
N LYS A 119 -1.80 -1.23 5.10
CA LYS A 119 -2.81 -1.55 6.11
C LYS A 119 -3.86 -0.44 6.23
N ALA A 120 -4.10 0.28 5.14
CA ALA A 120 -5.04 1.40 5.10
C ALA A 120 -4.74 2.51 6.14
N GLN A 121 -3.51 2.64 6.67
CA GLN A 121 -3.25 3.51 7.82
C GLN A 121 -3.13 5.02 7.50
N VAL A 122 -3.44 5.42 6.26
CA VAL A 122 -3.37 6.81 5.77
C VAL A 122 -4.69 7.15 5.09
N SER A 123 -5.34 8.23 5.51
CA SER A 123 -6.65 8.66 5.02
C SER A 123 -6.59 9.68 3.88
N SER A 124 -5.49 10.43 3.75
CA SER A 124 -5.37 11.56 2.81
C SER A 124 -4.13 11.49 1.93
N LEU A 125 -4.24 11.92 0.66
CA LEU A 125 -3.08 12.07 -0.22
C LEU A 125 -2.09 13.14 0.26
N VAL A 126 -2.56 14.18 0.96
CA VAL A 126 -1.67 15.21 1.52
C VAL A 126 -0.75 14.58 2.57
N GLN A 127 -1.31 13.76 3.47
CA GLN A 127 -0.53 12.98 4.43
C GLN A 127 0.41 12.01 3.72
N GLN A 128 -0.08 11.23 2.75
CA GLN A 128 0.71 10.22 2.04
C GLN A 128 1.94 10.84 1.36
N VAL A 129 1.76 11.97 0.67
CA VAL A 129 2.85 12.65 -0.06
C VAL A 129 3.80 13.37 0.89
N SER A 130 3.28 14.07 1.91
CA SER A 130 4.12 14.78 2.88
C SER A 130 5.00 13.79 3.66
N ALA A 131 4.42 12.68 4.12
CA ALA A 131 5.16 11.63 4.82
C ALA A 131 6.18 10.95 3.89
N ALA A 132 5.88 10.75 2.61
CA ALA A 132 6.86 10.19 1.67
C ALA A 132 8.05 11.12 1.44
N TYR A 133 7.84 12.44 1.34
CA TYR A 133 8.94 13.41 1.28
C TYR A 133 9.87 13.26 2.48
N GLN A 134 9.33 13.30 3.70
CA GLN A 134 10.14 13.25 4.92
C GLN A 134 10.74 11.85 5.19
N GLN A 135 9.93 10.79 5.11
CA GLN A 135 10.31 9.45 5.55
C GLN A 135 11.04 8.63 4.46
N ASP A 136 10.69 8.81 3.18
CA ASP A 136 11.24 8.01 2.09
C ASP A 136 12.39 8.73 1.37
N ILE A 137 12.31 10.06 1.28
CA ILE A 137 13.26 10.89 0.50
C ILE A 137 14.18 11.70 1.42
N GLY A 138 13.76 12.01 2.65
CA GLY A 138 14.49 12.87 3.58
C GLY A 138 14.41 14.35 3.17
N ILE A 139 13.21 14.81 2.80
CA ILE A 139 12.94 16.22 2.47
C ILE A 139 11.89 16.79 3.42
N THR A 140 12.21 17.88 4.12
CA THR A 140 11.26 18.58 4.99
C THR A 140 10.35 19.55 4.20
N SER A 141 9.15 19.81 4.72
CA SER A 141 8.18 20.70 4.06
C SER A 141 7.38 21.53 5.03
N ASP A 142 6.68 22.57 4.57
CA ASP A 142 5.76 23.35 5.42
C ASP A 142 4.71 22.49 6.18
N PHE A 143 4.39 21.28 5.69
CA PHE A 143 3.49 20.34 6.38
C PHE A 143 4.19 19.51 7.46
N LEU A 144 5.47 19.20 7.26
CA LEU A 144 6.33 18.39 8.13
C LEU A 144 7.71 19.06 8.16
N PRO A 145 7.88 20.12 8.98
CA PRO A 145 9.04 21.02 8.87
C PRO A 145 10.24 20.56 9.68
N GLU A 146 10.13 19.46 10.42
CA GLU A 146 11.23 18.95 11.24
C GLU A 146 11.80 17.69 10.58
N GLU A 147 13.11 17.60 10.48
CA GLU A 147 13.79 16.40 10.01
C GLU A 147 13.74 15.26 11.04
N ASN A 148 13.77 14.02 10.57
CA ASN A 148 13.80 12.85 11.45
C ASN A 148 15.12 12.81 12.25
N PRO A 149 15.08 12.57 13.58
CA PRO A 149 16.30 12.52 14.37
C PRO A 149 17.14 11.30 13.98
N HIS A 150 18.46 11.45 13.87
CA HIS A 150 19.36 10.30 13.74
C HIS A 150 19.99 9.96 15.10
N PRO A 151 19.51 8.93 15.83
CA PRO A 151 19.86 8.73 17.24
C PRO A 151 21.35 8.42 17.45
N GLN A 152 21.96 7.67 16.54
CA GLN A 152 23.38 7.29 16.60
C GLN A 152 24.33 8.45 16.24
N ALA A 153 23.83 9.45 15.51
CA ALA A 153 24.61 10.64 15.16
C ALA A 153 24.55 11.71 16.27
N GLY A 154 23.59 11.62 17.20
CA GLY A 154 23.48 12.53 18.35
C GLY A 154 22.83 13.88 18.06
N SER A 155 22.44 14.16 16.81
CA SER A 155 21.53 15.23 16.42
C SER A 155 21.04 15.06 14.97
N VAL A 156 19.98 15.80 14.62
CA VAL A 156 19.41 15.94 13.27
C VAL A 156 20.39 16.59 12.28
N ALA A 157 21.36 17.37 12.78
CA ALA A 157 22.09 18.39 12.03
C ALA A 157 23.43 17.94 11.38
N LEU A 158 23.74 16.64 11.35
CA LEU A 158 25.04 16.18 10.83
C LEU A 158 25.02 15.93 9.31
N GLY A 159 23.84 15.79 8.71
CA GLY A 159 23.67 15.35 7.32
C GLY A 159 23.45 16.48 6.32
N ASP A 160 22.47 17.33 6.60
CA ASP A 160 22.04 18.39 5.70
C ASP A 160 22.28 19.77 6.32
N GLN A 161 22.76 20.71 5.51
CA GLN A 161 22.98 22.11 5.87
C GLN A 161 21.90 23.03 5.25
N VAL A 162 20.93 22.46 4.54
CA VAL A 162 19.77 23.19 4.04
C VAL A 162 18.86 23.56 5.21
N PRO A 163 18.40 24.83 5.29
CA PRO A 163 17.44 25.23 6.33
C PRO A 163 16.06 24.59 6.13
N ASP A 164 15.48 24.12 7.23
CA ASP A 164 14.12 23.61 7.25
C ASP A 164 13.05 24.74 7.37
N PRO A 165 11.85 24.55 6.78
CA PRO A 165 11.52 23.48 5.84
C PRO A 165 12.18 23.71 4.47
N GLU A 166 12.63 22.63 3.83
CA GLU A 166 13.33 22.71 2.55
C GLU A 166 12.42 23.08 1.37
N ILE A 167 11.17 22.58 1.37
CA ILE A 167 10.19 22.85 0.32
C ILE A 167 8.89 23.48 0.84
N PRO A 168 8.31 24.45 0.11
CA PRO A 168 7.05 25.06 0.50
C PRO A 168 5.87 24.11 0.29
N ALA A 169 4.76 24.35 1.00
CA ALA A 169 3.49 23.60 0.87
C ALA A 169 3.00 23.53 -0.58
N ALA A 170 3.22 24.60 -1.36
CA ALA A 170 2.84 24.66 -2.78
C ALA A 170 3.50 23.54 -3.61
N THR A 171 4.77 23.21 -3.35
CA THR A 171 5.47 22.11 -4.02
C THR A 171 4.85 20.77 -3.67
N VAL A 172 4.58 20.53 -2.38
CA VAL A 172 3.92 19.30 -1.92
C VAL A 172 2.54 19.14 -2.56
N LEU A 173 1.74 20.21 -2.59
CA LEU A 173 0.40 20.19 -3.19
C LEU A 173 0.42 19.98 -4.71
N GLN A 174 1.45 20.46 -5.41
CA GLN A 174 1.66 20.14 -6.83
C GLN A 174 1.95 18.64 -7.02
N THR A 175 2.79 18.05 -6.16
CA THR A 175 3.05 16.60 -6.18
C THR A 175 1.78 15.81 -5.83
N VAL A 176 0.99 16.25 -4.85
CA VAL A 176 -0.33 15.68 -4.54
C VAL A 176 -1.25 15.71 -5.77
N MET A 177 -1.30 16.83 -6.50
CA MET A 177 -2.09 16.93 -7.71
C MET A 177 -1.59 15.99 -8.82
N TYR A 178 -0.27 15.89 -8.98
CA TYR A 178 0.35 14.99 -9.93
C TYR A 178 -0.03 13.54 -9.65
N VAL A 179 0.20 13.03 -8.42
CA VAL A 179 -0.13 11.63 -8.07
C VAL A 179 -1.63 11.36 -8.16
N ARG A 180 -2.47 12.33 -7.79
CA ARG A 180 -3.93 12.26 -7.91
C ARG A 180 -4.38 12.07 -9.36
N LEU A 181 -3.66 12.63 -10.33
CA LEU A 181 -4.00 12.58 -11.75
C LEU A 181 -3.28 11.47 -12.52
N LEU A 182 -2.44 10.67 -11.87
CA LEU A 182 -1.86 9.49 -12.50
C LEU A 182 -2.94 8.43 -12.68
N SER A 183 -3.36 8.20 -13.93
CA SER A 183 -4.32 7.15 -14.26
C SER A 183 -3.70 5.76 -14.04
N PRO A 184 -4.49 4.76 -13.61
CA PRO A 184 -4.04 3.37 -13.67
C PRO A 184 -3.77 2.97 -15.12
N SER A 185 -2.96 1.94 -15.32
CA SER A 185 -2.74 1.41 -16.67
C SER A 185 -3.99 0.72 -17.20
N ASP A 186 -4.23 0.85 -18.50
CA ASP A 186 -5.25 0.05 -19.16
C ASP A 186 -4.90 -1.45 -19.06
N GLN A 187 -5.94 -2.26 -18.94
CA GLN A 187 -5.85 -3.71 -19.07
C GLN A 187 -5.27 -4.07 -20.45
N GLY A 188 -4.45 -5.11 -20.49
CA GLY A 188 -3.92 -5.68 -21.72
C GLY A 188 -4.99 -6.33 -22.60
N GLU A 189 -4.54 -7.02 -23.65
CA GLU A 189 -5.42 -7.66 -24.63
C GLU A 189 -6.36 -8.69 -23.98
N ARG A 190 -7.68 -8.56 -24.23
CA ARG A 190 -8.70 -9.48 -23.73
C ARG A 190 -8.87 -10.68 -24.66
N THR A 191 -7.95 -11.64 -24.55
CA THR A 191 -8.03 -12.92 -25.27
C THR A 191 -9.09 -13.86 -24.67
N GLY A 192 -9.40 -14.97 -25.35
CA GLY A 192 -10.29 -16.00 -24.81
C GLY A 192 -9.79 -16.61 -23.49
N SER A 193 -8.46 -16.70 -23.31
CA SER A 193 -7.86 -17.18 -22.06
C SER A 193 -8.02 -16.18 -20.92
N VAL A 194 -7.89 -14.88 -21.20
CA VAL A 194 -8.13 -13.80 -20.22
C VAL A 194 -9.60 -13.78 -19.79
N ALA A 195 -10.53 -13.90 -20.74
CA ALA A 195 -11.97 -13.97 -20.43
C ALA A 195 -12.31 -15.20 -19.57
N GLN A 196 -11.72 -16.36 -19.88
CA GLN A 196 -11.89 -17.57 -19.04
C GLN A 196 -11.28 -17.38 -17.64
N GLY A 197 -10.13 -16.72 -17.54
CA GLY A 197 -9.45 -16.45 -16.28
C GLY A 197 -10.26 -15.57 -15.34
N GLU A 198 -10.97 -14.57 -15.87
CA GLU A 198 -11.90 -13.73 -15.11
C GLU A 198 -13.08 -14.55 -14.54
N VAL A 199 -13.59 -15.52 -15.32
CA VAL A 199 -14.63 -16.45 -14.82
C VAL A 199 -14.08 -17.31 -13.69
N VAL A 200 -12.88 -17.88 -13.87
CA VAL A 200 -12.23 -18.68 -12.82
C VAL A 200 -11.98 -17.84 -11.57
N PHE A 201 -11.53 -16.59 -11.72
CA PHE A 201 -11.31 -15.65 -10.61
C PHE A 201 -12.56 -15.47 -9.75
N ALA A 202 -13.73 -15.29 -10.39
CA ALA A 202 -15.00 -15.21 -9.67
C ALA A 202 -15.41 -16.55 -9.04
N GLN A 203 -15.22 -17.67 -9.76
CA GLN A 203 -15.54 -19.02 -9.25
C GLN A 203 -14.75 -19.40 -7.99
N LEU A 204 -13.49 -18.98 -7.91
CA LEU A 204 -12.63 -19.22 -6.75
C LEU A 204 -12.90 -18.26 -5.57
N GLN A 205 -13.88 -17.35 -5.70
CA GLN A 205 -14.18 -16.31 -4.70
C GLN A 205 -13.04 -15.31 -4.50
N CYS A 206 -12.09 -15.19 -5.44
CA CYS A 206 -11.06 -14.15 -5.37
C CYS A 206 -11.70 -12.74 -5.39
N ALA A 207 -12.83 -12.61 -6.09
CA ALA A 207 -13.59 -11.38 -6.22
C ALA A 207 -14.30 -10.92 -4.93
N SER A 208 -14.34 -11.74 -3.87
CA SER A 208 -14.94 -11.36 -2.58
C SER A 208 -14.11 -10.27 -1.89
N CYS A 209 -12.78 -10.35 -1.94
CA CYS A 209 -11.90 -9.25 -1.48
C CYS A 209 -11.44 -8.37 -2.66
N HIS A 210 -11.04 -8.99 -3.77
CA HIS A 210 -10.57 -8.27 -4.96
C HIS A 210 -11.74 -7.84 -5.87
N VAL A 211 -12.65 -7.04 -5.30
CA VAL A 211 -13.87 -6.57 -5.96
C VAL A 211 -13.55 -5.85 -7.28
N PRO A 212 -14.12 -6.27 -8.43
CA PRO A 212 -13.68 -5.82 -9.76
C PRO A 212 -13.67 -4.31 -9.96
N ALA A 213 -14.70 -3.62 -9.46
CA ALA A 213 -14.83 -2.19 -9.63
C ALA A 213 -15.59 -1.52 -8.48
N MET A 214 -15.22 -0.27 -8.21
CA MET A 214 -15.96 0.65 -7.33
C MET A 214 -16.27 1.94 -8.08
N LYS A 215 -17.42 2.55 -7.76
CA LYS A 215 -17.82 3.82 -8.37
C LYS A 215 -17.28 5.00 -7.57
N THR A 216 -16.66 5.96 -8.24
CA THR A 216 -16.27 7.22 -7.59
C THR A 216 -17.47 8.15 -7.41
N GLY A 217 -17.37 9.05 -6.44
CA GLY A 217 -18.39 10.04 -6.13
C GLY A 217 -18.35 11.24 -7.09
N LEU A 218 -19.14 12.26 -6.75
CA LEU A 218 -18.98 13.56 -7.38
C LEU A 218 -17.63 14.15 -6.99
N HIS A 219 -16.88 14.63 -7.98
CA HIS A 219 -15.56 15.21 -7.78
C HIS A 219 -15.38 16.45 -8.66
N TRP A 220 -14.59 17.42 -8.17
CA TRP A 220 -14.37 18.69 -8.88
C TRP A 220 -13.42 18.55 -10.08
N ILE A 221 -12.57 17.53 -10.09
CA ILE A 221 -11.81 17.07 -11.25
C ILE A 221 -12.70 16.13 -12.06
N PRO A 222 -13.09 16.47 -13.31
CA PRO A 222 -14.00 15.65 -14.12
C PRO A 222 -13.50 14.22 -14.35
N GLN A 223 -12.19 14.03 -14.54
CA GLN A 223 -11.55 12.73 -14.76
C GLN A 223 -11.63 11.79 -13.55
N LEU A 224 -12.02 12.28 -12.38
CA LEU A 224 -12.20 11.48 -11.16
C LEU A 224 -13.67 11.41 -10.71
N SER A 225 -14.56 12.17 -11.36
CA SER A 225 -15.97 12.28 -10.97
C SER A 225 -16.81 11.21 -11.63
N GLN A 226 -17.56 10.44 -10.85
CA GLN A 226 -18.49 9.40 -11.32
C GLN A 226 -17.87 8.36 -12.28
N GLN A 227 -16.61 8.00 -12.03
CA GLN A 227 -15.86 7.01 -12.78
C GLN A 227 -16.11 5.60 -12.24
N GLU A 228 -15.95 4.60 -13.10
CA GLU A 228 -15.85 3.20 -12.71
C GLU A 228 -14.37 2.85 -12.49
N ALA A 229 -13.93 2.82 -11.22
CA ALA A 229 -12.57 2.47 -10.87
C ALA A 229 -12.42 0.94 -10.85
N ARG A 230 -11.82 0.36 -11.89
CA ARG A 230 -11.62 -1.10 -12.03
C ARG A 230 -10.37 -1.59 -11.28
N LEU A 231 -10.39 -1.39 -9.97
CA LEU A 231 -9.23 -1.58 -9.10
C LEU A 231 -8.98 -3.04 -8.68
N TYR A 232 -9.99 -3.91 -8.74
CA TYR A 232 -9.91 -5.28 -8.22
C TYR A 232 -9.46 -5.31 -6.75
N SER A 233 -10.18 -4.58 -5.91
CA SER A 233 -9.92 -4.40 -4.48
C SER A 233 -11.14 -3.75 -3.84
N ASP A 234 -11.49 -4.23 -2.65
CA ASP A 234 -12.49 -3.61 -1.78
C ASP A 234 -11.92 -2.51 -0.86
N LEU A 235 -10.59 -2.35 -0.84
CA LEU A 235 -9.87 -1.42 0.04
C LEU A 235 -10.06 -1.70 1.55
N LEU A 236 -10.60 -2.86 1.93
CA LEU A 236 -10.79 -3.29 3.31
C LEU A 236 -9.58 -4.07 3.82
N LEU A 237 -9.49 -4.20 5.14
CA LEU A 237 -8.52 -5.05 5.83
C LEU A 237 -9.04 -6.49 5.91
N HIS A 238 -8.15 -7.44 5.64
CA HIS A 238 -8.38 -8.87 5.79
C HIS A 238 -7.22 -9.54 6.52
N ASP A 239 -7.52 -10.49 7.39
CA ASP A 239 -6.51 -11.35 8.02
C ASP A 239 -5.96 -12.35 7.00
N MET A 240 -4.70 -12.17 6.61
CA MET A 240 -4.01 -13.04 5.65
C MET A 240 -3.26 -14.20 6.32
N GLY A 241 -3.47 -14.38 7.62
CA GLY A 241 -2.93 -15.46 8.43
C GLY A 241 -1.43 -15.35 8.73
N PRO A 242 -0.90 -16.30 9.53
CA PRO A 242 0.48 -16.24 10.03
C PRO A 242 1.54 -16.33 8.93
N GLY A 243 1.21 -16.89 7.76
CA GLY A 243 2.14 -16.97 6.63
C GLY A 243 2.48 -15.61 6.01
N LEU A 244 1.56 -14.63 6.13
CA LEU A 244 1.72 -13.28 5.62
C LEU A 244 1.75 -12.22 6.73
N ALA A 245 1.79 -12.61 7.99
CA ALA A 245 1.95 -11.67 9.10
C ALA A 245 3.34 -11.01 9.04
N ASP A 246 3.38 -9.70 9.34
CA ASP A 246 4.62 -8.96 9.62
C ASP A 246 4.84 -8.76 11.13
N ASP A 247 3.96 -9.33 11.96
CA ASP A 247 3.90 -9.22 13.43
C ASP A 247 3.95 -7.78 13.97
N ARG A 248 3.72 -6.80 13.10
CA ARG A 248 3.84 -5.37 13.41
C ARG A 248 2.47 -4.69 13.23
N PRO A 249 1.77 -4.35 14.32
CA PRO A 249 0.54 -3.58 14.20
C PRO A 249 0.83 -2.16 13.67
N ASP A 250 -0.10 -1.62 12.88
CA ASP A 250 -0.12 -0.22 12.46
C ASP A 250 -1.47 0.38 12.90
N GLY A 251 -1.50 1.01 14.08
CA GLY A 251 -2.74 1.46 14.72
C GLY A 251 -3.65 0.28 15.07
N ASP A 252 -4.91 0.36 14.63
CA ASP A 252 -5.91 -0.69 14.86
C ASP A 252 -5.78 -1.90 13.92
N ALA A 253 -4.88 -1.86 12.93
CA ALA A 253 -4.60 -3.00 12.07
C ALA A 253 -3.55 -3.92 12.73
N THR A 254 -3.87 -5.21 12.86
CA THR A 254 -2.98 -6.22 13.43
C THR A 254 -1.79 -6.54 12.51
N GLY A 255 -0.87 -7.40 12.98
CA GLY A 255 0.28 -7.87 12.21
C GLY A 255 -0.09 -8.72 10.98
N SER A 256 -1.26 -9.37 10.97
CA SER A 256 -1.71 -10.24 9.89
C SER A 256 -2.75 -9.62 8.97
N GLU A 257 -3.29 -8.46 9.35
CA GLU A 257 -4.25 -7.72 8.54
C GLU A 257 -3.57 -6.87 7.47
N TRP A 258 -4.08 -6.98 6.24
CA TRP A 258 -3.62 -6.22 5.09
C TRP A 258 -4.79 -5.65 4.33
N ARG A 259 -4.61 -4.44 3.80
CA ARG A 259 -5.56 -3.87 2.86
C ARG A 259 -5.48 -4.65 1.55
N THR A 260 -6.63 -5.04 1.00
CA THR A 260 -6.67 -5.67 -0.33
C THR A 260 -5.96 -4.78 -1.34
N ALA A 261 -4.86 -5.27 -1.93
CA ALA A 261 -4.10 -4.49 -2.90
C ALA A 261 -4.86 -4.39 -4.23
N PRO A 262 -5.00 -3.19 -4.83
CA PRO A 262 -5.52 -3.06 -6.18
C PRO A 262 -4.71 -3.89 -7.18
N LEU A 263 -5.36 -4.69 -8.02
CA LEU A 263 -4.68 -5.55 -9.00
C LEU A 263 -4.47 -4.86 -10.35
N TRP A 264 -5.00 -3.65 -10.56
CA TRP A 264 -4.67 -2.86 -11.75
C TRP A 264 -3.16 -2.63 -11.89
N GLY A 265 -2.63 -2.70 -13.11
CA GLY A 265 -1.20 -2.59 -13.38
C GLY A 265 -0.34 -3.76 -12.92
N THR A 266 -0.94 -4.91 -12.57
CA THR A 266 -0.21 -6.17 -12.31
C THR A 266 0.73 -6.53 -13.47
N ARG A 267 0.30 -6.30 -14.70
CA ARG A 267 1.08 -6.53 -15.94
C ARG A 267 2.37 -5.70 -16.01
N LEU A 268 2.44 -4.59 -15.27
CA LEU A 268 3.57 -3.66 -15.28
C LEU A 268 4.56 -3.90 -14.14
N VAL A 269 4.27 -4.82 -13.21
CA VAL A 269 5.09 -5.03 -12.00
C VAL A 269 6.53 -5.38 -12.36
N ALA A 270 6.75 -6.28 -13.33
CA ALA A 270 8.09 -6.65 -13.75
C ALA A 270 8.86 -5.48 -14.40
N GLU A 271 8.20 -4.73 -15.29
CA GLU A 271 8.80 -3.59 -15.99
C GLU A 271 9.17 -2.48 -15.01
N SER A 272 8.27 -2.20 -14.06
CA SER A 272 8.42 -1.14 -13.06
C SER A 272 9.51 -1.43 -12.01
N LEU A 273 9.92 -2.71 -11.86
CA LEU A 273 10.89 -3.17 -10.86
C LEU A 273 12.18 -3.71 -11.49
N GLY A 274 12.59 -3.15 -12.63
CA GLY A 274 13.89 -3.45 -13.23
C GLY A 274 13.95 -4.79 -13.97
N GLY A 275 12.82 -5.23 -14.53
CA GLY A 275 12.71 -6.44 -15.36
C GLY A 275 12.38 -7.72 -14.59
N LYS A 276 12.10 -7.63 -13.28
CA LYS A 276 11.71 -8.78 -12.45
C LYS A 276 10.48 -8.44 -11.62
N ALA A 277 9.50 -9.34 -11.59
CA ALA A 277 8.31 -9.15 -10.78
C ALA A 277 8.57 -9.48 -9.30
N PHE A 278 7.98 -8.69 -8.42
CA PHE A 278 7.92 -8.94 -6.98
C PHE A 278 6.51 -8.62 -6.48
N PHE A 279 5.90 -9.55 -5.77
CA PHE A 279 4.52 -9.50 -5.29
C PHE A 279 4.47 -9.65 -3.77
N LEU A 280 3.26 -9.44 -3.21
CA LEU A 280 3.00 -9.37 -1.77
C LEU A 280 3.64 -8.13 -1.13
N HIS A 281 3.42 -7.94 0.17
CA HIS A 281 3.88 -6.73 0.86
C HIS A 281 5.41 -6.63 0.90
N ASP A 282 6.12 -7.75 0.93
CA ASP A 282 7.58 -7.82 1.13
C ASP A 282 8.37 -8.28 -0.11
N GLY A 283 7.69 -8.59 -1.21
CA GLY A 283 8.34 -9.02 -2.45
C GLY A 283 8.79 -10.47 -2.49
N ARG A 284 8.43 -11.33 -1.52
CA ARG A 284 8.91 -12.73 -1.49
C ARG A 284 8.47 -13.57 -2.69
N ALA A 285 7.34 -13.22 -3.31
CA ALA A 285 6.82 -13.92 -4.48
C ALA A 285 7.29 -13.24 -5.76
N THR A 286 7.78 -14.03 -6.72
CA THR A 286 8.31 -13.54 -8.01
C THR A 286 7.45 -13.94 -9.21
N THR A 287 6.38 -14.69 -8.96
CA THR A 287 5.35 -15.05 -9.94
C THR A 287 3.96 -14.89 -9.32
N LEU A 288 2.95 -14.73 -10.16
CA LEU A 288 1.55 -14.69 -9.72
C LEU A 288 1.12 -16.02 -9.07
N ASP A 289 1.58 -17.17 -9.59
CA ASP A 289 1.34 -18.48 -8.97
C ASP A 289 1.90 -18.55 -7.54
N GLN A 290 3.14 -18.09 -7.33
CA GLN A 290 3.74 -18.02 -5.99
C GLN A 290 2.95 -17.08 -5.07
N ALA A 291 2.50 -15.93 -5.58
CA ALA A 291 1.70 -14.99 -4.81
C ALA A 291 0.35 -15.60 -4.39
N ILE A 292 -0.38 -16.24 -5.31
CA ILE A 292 -1.65 -16.91 -5.01
C ILE A 292 -1.45 -18.01 -3.97
N ARG A 293 -0.43 -18.87 -4.14
CA ARG A 293 -0.14 -19.97 -3.20
C ARG A 293 0.27 -19.50 -1.81
N ALA A 294 0.76 -18.27 -1.68
CA ALA A 294 1.12 -17.68 -0.39
C ALA A 294 -0.09 -17.11 0.37
N HIS A 295 -1.26 -16.99 -0.26
CA HIS A 295 -2.48 -16.56 0.44
C HIS A 295 -2.88 -17.60 1.51
N GLY A 296 -3.27 -17.08 2.66
CA GLY A 296 -3.76 -17.82 3.82
C GLY A 296 -4.79 -16.98 4.57
N GLY A 297 -5.08 -17.32 5.83
CA GLY A 297 -6.11 -16.63 6.62
C GLY A 297 -7.48 -16.73 5.93
N GLU A 298 -8.16 -15.60 5.77
CA GLU A 298 -9.46 -15.50 5.08
C GLU A 298 -9.39 -16.02 3.64
N ALA A 299 -8.26 -15.82 2.95
CA ALA A 299 -8.08 -16.26 1.56
C ALA A 299 -7.66 -17.74 1.41
N GLN A 300 -7.57 -18.51 2.51
CA GLN A 300 -7.11 -19.89 2.51
C GLN A 300 -7.96 -20.81 1.61
N ALA A 301 -9.28 -20.66 1.65
CA ALA A 301 -10.20 -21.48 0.85
C ALA A 301 -10.01 -21.24 -0.66
N SER A 302 -9.96 -19.98 -1.09
CA SER A 302 -9.69 -19.59 -2.49
C SER A 302 -8.33 -20.09 -2.97
N ARG A 303 -7.30 -20.01 -2.10
CA ARG A 303 -5.96 -20.52 -2.41
C ARG A 303 -5.99 -22.04 -2.62
N ASP A 304 -6.63 -22.80 -1.74
CA ASP A 304 -6.68 -24.25 -1.85
C ASP A 304 -7.49 -24.70 -3.08
N ALA A 305 -8.57 -23.98 -3.41
CA ALA A 305 -9.33 -24.19 -4.63
C ALA A 305 -8.48 -23.93 -5.88
N TYR A 306 -7.65 -22.87 -5.90
CA TYR A 306 -6.69 -22.62 -6.97
C TYR A 306 -5.69 -23.77 -7.14
N VAL A 307 -5.16 -24.31 -6.04
CA VAL A 307 -4.23 -25.46 -6.07
C VAL A 307 -4.89 -26.70 -6.68
N GLY A 308 -6.20 -26.88 -6.44
CA GLY A 308 -6.99 -28.00 -6.98
C GLY A 308 -7.40 -27.88 -8.45
N LEU A 309 -7.26 -26.71 -9.07
CA LEU A 309 -7.62 -26.49 -10.47
C LEU A 309 -6.77 -27.30 -11.45
N GLY A 310 -7.35 -27.58 -12.64
CA GLY A 310 -6.59 -28.11 -13.76
C GLY A 310 -5.60 -27.07 -14.33
N SER A 311 -4.56 -27.55 -15.02
CA SER A 311 -3.50 -26.67 -15.56
C SER A 311 -4.03 -25.59 -16.50
N ALA A 312 -5.07 -25.88 -17.29
CA ALA A 312 -5.68 -24.92 -18.20
C ALA A 312 -6.38 -23.77 -17.47
N GLU A 313 -7.09 -24.07 -16.37
CA GLU A 313 -7.78 -23.06 -15.56
C GLU A 313 -6.79 -22.21 -14.76
N GLN A 314 -5.74 -22.84 -14.20
CA GLN A 314 -4.65 -22.11 -13.56
C GLN A 314 -3.98 -21.13 -14.54
N GLN A 315 -3.65 -21.59 -15.75
CA GLN A 315 -3.07 -20.72 -16.78
C GLN A 315 -4.01 -19.60 -17.22
N ALA A 316 -5.31 -19.88 -17.34
CA ALA A 316 -6.30 -18.86 -17.66
C ALA A 316 -6.36 -17.78 -16.58
N LEU A 317 -6.43 -18.16 -15.30
CA LEU A 317 -6.40 -17.21 -14.18
C LEU A 317 -5.12 -16.38 -14.18
N LEU A 318 -3.96 -17.00 -14.38
CA LEU A 318 -2.68 -16.29 -14.45
C LEU A 318 -2.62 -15.33 -15.66
N ALA A 319 -3.21 -15.70 -16.80
CA ALA A 319 -3.31 -14.83 -17.96
C ALA A 319 -4.22 -13.63 -17.70
N PHE A 320 -5.34 -13.83 -17.00
CA PHE A 320 -6.22 -12.75 -16.58
C PHE A 320 -5.51 -11.77 -15.65
N LEU A 321 -4.91 -12.26 -14.55
CA LEU A 321 -4.17 -11.41 -13.61
C LEU A 321 -2.98 -10.70 -14.28
N GLY A 322 -2.26 -11.40 -15.16
CA GLY A 322 -1.17 -10.83 -15.95
C GLY A 322 -1.63 -9.84 -17.03
N SER A 323 -2.94 -9.71 -17.28
CA SER A 323 -3.51 -8.68 -18.15
C SER A 323 -3.88 -7.41 -17.41
N LEU A 324 -4.08 -7.47 -16.09
CA LEU A 324 -4.54 -6.34 -15.26
C LEU A 324 -3.50 -5.25 -15.12
#